data_AF-A0A524IWM0-F1
#
_entry.id   AF-A0A524IWM0-F1
#
_cell.length_a   1.000
_cell.length_b   1.000
_cell.length_c   1.000
_cell.angle_alpha   90.00
_cell.angle_beta   90.00
_cell.angle_gamma   90.00
#
_symmetry.space_group_name_H-M   'P 1'
#
loop_
_entity.id
_entity.type
_entity.pdbx_description
1 polymer ?
#
loop_
_entity_poly.entity_id
_entity_poly.type
_entity_poly.pdbx_seq_one_letter_code
_entity_poly.pdbx_strand_id
1 'polypeptide(L)'
;MEVTDEEGTREFDVSQPNLQILTGGHYASLNIRGDEARELLPEEDATDEQLLAAWRRFNGSAGTYQVTGNEITTKVIVAKNPNAMAEQLEITGTFGVDGNTLVRTGTNRAGTSTFTVTLSRLE
;
A
#
# COMPACT_ATOMS: atom_id res chain seq x y z
N MET A 1 3.81 -9.03 3.50
CA MET A 1 3.72 -8.44 2.13
C MET A 1 4.97 -8.86 1.40
N GLU A 2 4.89 -9.32 0.16
CA GLU A 2 6.07 -9.71 -0.62
C GLU A 2 6.30 -8.71 -1.74
N VAL A 3 7.54 -8.23 -1.88
CA VAL A 3 7.93 -7.42 -3.04
C VAL A 3 9.10 -8.10 -3.71
N THR A 4 8.97 -8.37 -5.00
CA THR A 4 10.04 -8.86 -5.85
C THR A 4 10.51 -7.72 -6.73
N ASP A 5 11.74 -7.25 -6.49
CA ASP A 5 12.44 -6.27 -7.31
C ASP A 5 13.68 -6.91 -7.99
N GLU A 6 14.48 -6.12 -8.70
CA GLU A 6 15.70 -6.59 -9.38
C GLU A 6 16.74 -7.16 -8.39
N GLU A 7 16.62 -6.88 -7.09
CA GLU A 7 17.50 -7.37 -6.02
C GLU A 7 16.97 -8.68 -5.37
N GLY A 8 15.80 -9.18 -5.79
CA GLY A 8 15.21 -10.44 -5.34
C GLY A 8 13.86 -10.29 -4.60
N THR A 9 13.32 -11.41 -4.11
CA THR A 9 12.09 -11.41 -3.30
C THR A 9 12.41 -10.97 -1.87
N ARG A 10 11.79 -9.87 -1.44
CA ARG A 10 11.78 -9.39 -0.07
C ARG A 10 10.44 -9.75 0.58
N GLU A 11 10.47 -10.68 1.52
CA GLU A 11 9.36 -10.91 2.45
C GLU A 11 9.39 -9.81 3.52
N PHE A 12 8.34 -9.00 3.58
CA PHE A 12 8.09 -8.14 4.72
C PHE A 12 7.27 -8.91 5.74
N ASP A 13 7.79 -8.96 6.97
CA ASP A 13 7.07 -9.47 8.13
C ASP A 13 5.69 -8.78 8.22
N VAL A 14 4.64 -9.60 8.27
CA VAL A 14 3.23 -9.18 8.41
C VAL A 14 2.93 -8.55 9.76
N SER A 15 3.91 -8.41 10.65
CA SER A 15 3.80 -7.67 11.91
C SER A 15 3.48 -6.19 11.74
N GLN A 16 3.83 -5.58 10.60
CA GLN A 16 3.58 -4.17 10.37
C GLN A 16 2.11 -3.90 9.98
N PRO A 17 1.43 -2.93 10.63
CA PRO A 17 0.02 -2.65 10.38
C PRO A 17 -0.31 -2.35 8.92
N ASN A 18 -1.36 -3.00 8.41
CA ASN A 18 -1.93 -2.78 7.08
C ASN A 18 -3.46 -2.79 7.18
N LEU A 19 -4.10 -1.79 6.58
CA LEU A 19 -5.54 -1.73 6.45
C LEU A 19 -5.91 -1.33 5.03
N GLN A 20 -6.81 -2.09 4.42
CA GLN A 20 -7.43 -1.75 3.16
C GLN A 20 -8.94 -1.88 3.27
N ILE A 21 -9.64 -0.85 2.81
CA ILE A 21 -11.08 -0.80 2.69
C ILE A 21 -11.40 -0.66 1.21
N LEU A 22 -12.23 -1.56 0.68
CA LEU A 22 -12.82 -1.45 -0.66
C LEU A 22 -14.33 -1.48 -0.49
N THR A 23 -15.01 -0.40 -0.87
CA THR A 23 -16.46 -0.30 -0.75
C THR A 23 -17.03 0.74 -1.70
N GLY A 24 -18.19 0.48 -2.30
CA GLY A 24 -18.90 1.44 -3.15
C GLY A 24 -18.06 2.03 -4.29
N GLY A 25 -17.15 1.26 -4.89
CA GLY A 25 -16.25 1.71 -5.96
C GLY A 25 -15.09 2.61 -5.48
N HIS A 26 -14.92 2.78 -4.17
CA HIS A 26 -13.87 3.56 -3.54
C HIS A 26 -12.97 2.66 -2.71
N TYR A 27 -11.69 3.03 -2.64
CA TYR A 27 -10.74 2.37 -1.76
C TYR A 27 -10.03 3.37 -0.84
N ALA A 28 -9.63 2.88 0.32
CA ALA A 28 -8.64 3.50 1.18
C ALA A 28 -7.62 2.44 1.59
N SER A 29 -6.33 2.78 1.54
CA SER A 29 -5.25 1.89 1.93
C SER A 29 -4.23 2.63 2.76
N LEU A 30 -3.92 2.07 3.93
CA LEU A 30 -2.88 2.52 4.84
C LEU A 30 -1.96 1.33 5.13
N ASN A 31 -0.65 1.52 5.03
CA ASN A 31 0.33 0.48 5.31
C ASN A 31 1.66 1.07 5.76
N ILE A 32 2.42 0.30 6.53
CA ILE A 32 3.82 0.59 6.85
C ILE A 32 4.71 -0.28 5.95
N ARG A 33 5.60 0.36 5.19
CA ARG A 33 6.54 -0.32 4.29
C ARG A 33 7.89 -0.52 4.97
N GLY A 34 8.10 -1.68 5.55
CA GLY A 34 9.33 -2.04 6.25
C GLY A 34 9.04 -3.11 7.29
N ASP A 35 10.05 -3.42 8.09
CA ASP A 35 10.04 -4.33 9.22
C ASP A 35 10.23 -3.57 10.55
N GLU A 36 10.93 -2.43 10.52
CA GLU A 36 11.13 -1.53 11.65
C GLU A 36 9.81 -0.91 12.18
N ALA A 37 9.66 -0.87 13.51
CA ALA A 37 8.63 -0.06 14.15
C ALA A 37 8.83 1.43 13.84
N ARG A 38 7.71 2.16 13.69
CA ARG A 38 7.78 3.62 13.52
C ARG A 38 8.17 4.29 14.83
N GLU A 39 9.08 5.25 14.74
CA GLU A 39 9.43 6.10 15.87
C GLU A 39 8.23 6.91 16.35
N LEU A 40 8.09 7.03 17.67
CA LEU A 40 7.12 7.92 18.28
C LEU A 40 7.61 9.36 18.16
N LEU A 41 6.71 10.24 17.76
CA LEU A 41 7.00 11.67 17.69
C LEU A 41 6.80 12.31 19.06
N PRO A 42 7.63 13.29 19.44
CA PRO A 42 7.32 14.14 20.59
C PRO A 42 6.05 14.96 20.32
N GLU A 43 5.34 15.35 21.38
CA GLU A 43 4.10 16.12 21.27
C GLU A 43 4.31 17.51 20.68
N GLU A 44 5.47 18.12 20.93
CA GLU A 44 5.89 19.42 20.40
C GLU A 44 7.34 19.34 19.88
N ASP A 45 7.67 20.21 18.94
CA ASP A 45 9.04 20.45 18.43
C ASP A 45 9.79 19.21 17.88
N ALA A 46 9.09 18.32 17.17
CA ALA A 46 9.73 17.23 16.44
C ALA A 46 10.73 17.77 15.39
N THR A 47 11.95 17.22 15.39
CA THR A 47 12.95 17.59 14.38
C THR A 47 12.59 17.01 13.02
N ASP A 48 13.15 17.58 11.94
CA ASP A 48 13.00 17.06 10.59
C ASP A 48 13.42 15.59 10.47
N GLU A 49 14.46 15.19 11.20
CA GLU A 49 14.96 13.82 11.24
C GLU A 49 13.95 12.87 11.90
N GLN A 50 13.34 13.28 13.02
CA GLN A 50 12.30 12.51 13.70
C GLN A 50 11.04 12.39 12.83
N LEU A 51 10.62 13.48 12.19
CA LEU A 51 9.53 13.48 11.23
C LEU A 51 9.83 12.53 10.07
N LEU A 52 11.03 12.59 9.50
CA LEU A 52 11.44 11.68 8.43
C LEU A 52 11.41 10.22 8.89
N ALA A 53 11.97 9.90 10.05
CA ALA A 53 12.01 8.54 10.59
C ALA A 53 10.61 7.97 10.80
N ALA A 54 9.72 8.75 11.44
CA ALA A 54 8.34 8.33 11.71
C ALA A 54 7.50 8.16 10.44
N TRP A 55 7.72 9.00 9.42
CA TRP A 55 6.82 9.13 8.28
C TRP A 55 7.32 8.51 6.98
N ARG A 56 8.62 8.27 6.81
CA ARG A 56 9.20 7.72 5.55
C ARG A 56 8.60 6.39 5.12
N ARG A 57 8.26 5.52 6.09
CA ARG A 57 7.71 4.18 5.84
C ARG A 57 6.18 4.16 5.82
N PHE A 58 5.52 5.20 6.31
CA PHE A 58 4.06 5.29 6.27
C PHE A 58 3.60 5.56 4.85
N ASN A 59 2.70 4.73 4.34
CA ASN A 59 2.07 4.89 3.06
C ASN A 59 0.55 4.98 3.24
N GLY A 60 -0.06 5.93 2.54
CA GLY A 60 -1.50 6.15 2.58
C GLY A 60 -2.00 6.66 1.25
N SER A 61 -3.05 6.04 0.72
CA SER A 61 -3.75 6.53 -0.46
C SER A 61 -5.22 6.12 -0.45
N ALA A 62 -6.04 6.93 -1.10
CA ALA A 62 -7.46 6.68 -1.32
C ALA A 62 -7.86 7.15 -2.71
N GLY A 63 -8.91 6.54 -3.25
CA GLY A 63 -9.41 6.86 -4.56
C GLY A 63 -10.49 5.90 -5.01
N THR A 64 -10.58 5.67 -6.32
CA THR A 64 -11.56 4.77 -6.91
C THR A 64 -10.92 3.47 -7.35
N TYR A 65 -11.74 2.43 -7.50
CA TYR A 65 -11.30 1.19 -8.12
C TYR A 65 -12.37 0.65 -9.07
N GLN A 66 -11.92 -0.12 -10.05
CA GLN A 66 -12.75 -0.88 -10.96
C GLN A 66 -12.25 -2.33 -11.00
N VAL A 67 -13.17 -3.26 -11.18
CA VAL A 67 -12.88 -4.69 -11.29
C VAL A 67 -13.38 -5.20 -12.64
N THR A 68 -12.49 -5.87 -13.37
CA THR A 68 -12.81 -6.51 -14.65
C THR A 68 -12.24 -7.93 -14.61
N GLY A 69 -13.11 -8.94 -14.53
CA GLY A 69 -12.67 -10.32 -14.35
C GLY A 69 -11.88 -10.51 -13.05
N ASN A 70 -10.63 -10.94 -13.17
CA ASN A 70 -9.68 -11.08 -12.05
C ASN A 70 -8.70 -9.90 -11.92
N GLU A 71 -8.94 -8.81 -12.63
CA GLU A 71 -8.13 -7.59 -12.55
C GLU A 71 -8.83 -6.53 -11.72
N ILE A 72 -8.03 -5.79 -10.94
CA ILE A 72 -8.44 -4.61 -10.21
C ILE A 72 -7.54 -3.44 -10.59
N THR A 73 -8.16 -2.37 -11.07
CA THR A 73 -7.50 -1.10 -11.37
C THR A 73 -7.88 -0.08 -10.31
N THR A 74 -6.88 0.45 -9.60
CA THR A 74 -7.05 1.52 -8.62
C THR A 74 -6.56 2.84 -9.19
N LYS A 75 -7.33 3.91 -9.02
CA LYS A 75 -6.96 5.28 -9.39
C LYS A 75 -6.84 6.14 -8.14
N VAL A 76 -5.65 6.71 -7.92
CA VAL A 76 -5.38 7.57 -6.77
C VAL A 76 -6.07 8.92 -6.92
N ILE A 77 -6.77 9.37 -5.87
CA ILE A 77 -7.33 10.73 -5.75
C ILE A 77 -6.59 11.51 -4.66
N VAL A 78 -6.35 10.89 -3.50
CA VAL A 78 -5.63 11.49 -2.38
C VAL A 78 -4.52 10.53 -1.94
N ALA A 79 -3.32 11.05 -1.69
CA ALA A 79 -2.21 10.26 -1.19
C ALA A 79 -1.26 11.09 -0.33
N LYS A 80 -0.54 10.41 0.58
CA LYS A 80 0.60 10.99 1.29
C LYS A 80 1.68 11.46 0.31
N ASN A 81 1.92 10.70 -0.76
CA ASN A 81 2.89 11.05 -1.78
C ASN A 81 2.27 12.05 -2.78
N PRO A 82 2.71 13.32 -2.82
CA PRO A 82 2.15 14.32 -3.72
C PRO A 82 2.32 13.96 -5.20
N ASN A 83 3.38 13.23 -5.56
CA ASN A 83 3.60 12.80 -6.95
C ASN A 83 2.54 11.80 -7.41
N ALA A 84 2.01 10.97 -6.51
CA ALA A 84 0.93 10.03 -6.85
C ALA A 84 -0.41 10.77 -7.10
N MET A 85 -0.63 11.90 -6.42
CA MET A 85 -1.81 12.74 -6.64
C MET A 85 -1.72 13.53 -7.94
N ALA A 86 -0.57 14.18 -8.20
CA ALA A 86 -0.38 15.03 -9.37
C ALA A 86 -0.60 14.27 -10.69
N GLU A 87 -0.22 13.00 -10.73
CA GLU A 87 -0.30 12.16 -11.93
C GLU A 87 -1.60 11.37 -12.04
N GLN A 88 -2.48 11.45 -11.04
CA GLN A 88 -3.68 10.61 -10.93
C GLN A 88 -3.36 9.13 -11.16
N LEU A 89 -2.32 8.65 -10.45
CA LEU A 89 -1.71 7.35 -10.70
C LEU A 89 -2.76 6.23 -10.77
N GLU A 90 -2.72 5.46 -11.85
CA GLU A 90 -3.52 4.26 -12.05
C GLU A 90 -2.63 3.01 -11.94
N ILE A 91 -3.08 2.04 -11.13
CA ILE A 91 -2.36 0.79 -10.87
C ILE A 91 -3.32 -0.35 -11.12
N THR A 92 -2.99 -1.18 -12.12
CA THR A 92 -3.70 -2.43 -12.40
C THR A 92 -2.91 -3.60 -11.84
N GLY A 93 -3.63 -4.54 -11.23
CA GLY A 93 -3.08 -5.80 -10.77
C GLY A 93 -4.13 -6.90 -10.82
N THR A 94 -3.69 -8.14 -10.72
CA THR A 94 -4.59 -9.30 -10.60
C THR A 94 -4.92 -9.55 -9.13
N PHE A 95 -6.06 -10.18 -8.89
CA PHE A 95 -6.42 -10.64 -7.56
C PHE A 95 -7.11 -12.01 -7.58
N GLY A 96 -7.02 -12.70 -6.46
CA GLY A 96 -7.78 -13.91 -6.15
C GLY A 96 -8.40 -13.77 -4.77
N VAL A 97 -9.62 -14.29 -4.61
CA VAL A 97 -10.31 -14.36 -3.32
C VAL A 97 -10.51 -15.82 -2.96
N ASP A 98 -10.06 -16.21 -1.77
CA ASP A 98 -10.29 -17.52 -1.18
C ASP A 98 -10.85 -17.34 0.24
N GLY A 99 -12.15 -17.61 0.39
CA GLY A 99 -12.87 -17.36 1.63
C GLY A 99 -12.76 -15.91 2.10
N ASN A 100 -12.13 -15.70 3.26
CA ASN A 100 -11.87 -14.38 3.85
C ASN A 100 -10.53 -13.77 3.43
N THR A 101 -9.79 -14.39 2.52
CA THR A 101 -8.46 -13.97 2.09
C THR A 101 -8.51 -13.38 0.68
N LEU A 102 -7.98 -12.17 0.53
CA LEU A 102 -7.71 -11.54 -0.75
C LEU A 102 -6.19 -11.60 -1.00
N VAL A 103 -5.79 -12.20 -2.11
CA VAL A 103 -4.42 -12.12 -2.62
C VAL A 103 -4.41 -11.19 -3.83
N ARG A 104 -3.59 -10.15 -3.80
CA ARG A 104 -3.43 -9.20 -4.90
C ARG A 104 -2.00 -9.17 -5.36
N THR A 105 -1.80 -9.28 -6.66
CA THR A 105 -0.50 -9.13 -7.30
C THR A 105 -0.54 -7.95 -8.25
N GLY A 106 0.46 -7.07 -8.16
CA GLY A 106 0.56 -5.90 -9.04
C GLY A 106 2.00 -5.49 -9.25
N THR A 107 2.23 -4.45 -10.04
CA THR A 107 3.57 -3.89 -10.22
C THR A 107 3.68 -2.53 -9.55
N ASN A 108 4.90 -2.17 -9.15
CA ASN A 108 5.21 -0.82 -8.71
C ASN A 108 4.91 0.19 -9.84
N ARG A 109 4.95 1.49 -9.51
CA ARG A 109 4.71 2.57 -10.48
C ARG A 109 5.61 2.48 -11.73
N ALA A 110 6.84 2.00 -11.60
CA ALA A 110 7.79 1.88 -12.70
C ALA A 110 7.54 0.64 -13.57
N GLY A 111 6.65 -0.27 -13.17
CA GLY A 111 6.45 -1.56 -13.82
C GLY A 111 7.61 -2.55 -13.63
N THR A 112 8.62 -2.18 -12.85
CA THR A 112 9.89 -2.92 -12.72
C THR A 112 9.89 -3.96 -11.60
N SER A 113 8.97 -3.83 -10.63
CA SER A 113 8.91 -4.74 -9.49
C SER A 113 7.50 -5.22 -9.30
N THR A 114 7.34 -6.52 -9.04
CA THR A 114 6.06 -7.12 -8.69
C THR A 114 5.90 -7.10 -7.17
N PHE A 115 4.69 -6.90 -6.69
CA PHE A 115 4.35 -7.08 -5.29
C PHE A 115 3.16 -8.00 -5.16
N THR A 116 3.15 -8.78 -4.09
CA THR A 116 2.00 -9.58 -3.66
C THR A 116 1.61 -9.17 -2.24
N VAL A 117 0.32 -8.83 -2.09
CA VAL A 117 -0.28 -8.54 -0.79
C VAL A 117 -1.38 -9.56 -0.52
N THR A 118 -1.27 -10.21 0.63
CA THR A 118 -2.32 -11.06 1.20
C THR A 118 -3.02 -10.28 2.31
N LEU A 119 -4.34 -10.16 2.22
CA LEU A 119 -5.19 -9.44 3.15
C LEU A 119 -6.28 -10.37 3.67
N SER A 120 -6.50 -10.36 4.98
CA SER A 120 -7.62 -11.07 5.59
C SER A 120 -8.72 -10.06 5.91
N ARG A 121 -9.96 -10.41 5.56
CA ARG A 121 -11.14 -9.61 5.90
C ARG A 121 -11.32 -9.58 7.43
N LEU A 122 -11.47 -8.37 7.97
CA LEU A 122 -11.85 -8.15 9.36
C LEU A 122 -13.36 -8.42 9.53
N GLU A 123 -13.73 -9.09 10.63
CA GLU A 123 -15.11 -9.39 11.03
C GLU A 123 -15.75 -8.27 11.85
#